data_AF-A0A519JP25-F1
#
_entry.id   AF-A0A519JP25-F1
#
_cell.length_a   1.000
_cell.length_b   1.000
_cell.length_c   1.000
_cell.angle_alpha   90.00
_cell.angle_beta   90.00
_cell.angle_gamma   90.00
#
_symmetry.space_group_name_H-M   'P 1'
#
loop_
_entity.id
_entity.type
_entity.pdbx_description
1 polymer ?
#
loop_
_entity_poly.entity_id
_entity_poly.type
_entity_poly.pdbx_seq_one_letter_code
_entity_poly.pdbx_strand_id
1 'polypeptide(L)'
;MTGISSAQAFTDSNLPIVIINTDINPDTSLPFDIPDDPRVLATMKIIKHPDGTRNYLTDESNAGYLDYNGRISIEIRGSSSQDFPKKPYGLTTLQADDSSNNNVSLLGMPSENDWVLNSLAYDPSLIRDYLSYNLARQMGDYAPRTQYCEVVLNSEYVGLYILQEKIKADSNRVNILKIAAADVATPNLTGGYITKAD
;
A
#
# COMPACT_ATOMS: atom_id res chain seq x y z
N MET A 1 -9.02 30.57 -24.73
CA MET A 1 -8.15 30.56 -23.54
C MET A 1 -8.85 29.72 -22.48
N THR A 2 -8.60 28.41 -22.48
CA THR A 2 -9.01 27.51 -21.41
C THR A 2 -8.06 27.72 -20.25
N GLY A 3 -8.54 28.36 -19.18
CA GLY A 3 -7.78 28.52 -17.95
C GLY A 3 -7.49 27.13 -17.39
N ILE A 4 -6.21 26.76 -17.34
CA ILE A 4 -5.77 25.61 -16.57
C ILE A 4 -5.98 25.99 -15.11
N SER A 5 -7.05 25.49 -14.51
CA SER A 5 -7.20 25.53 -13.05
C SER A 5 -6.11 24.63 -12.49
N SER A 6 -5.01 25.21 -12.00
CA SER A 6 -4.06 24.44 -11.19
C SER A 6 -4.81 23.97 -9.94
N ALA A 7 -4.96 22.67 -9.77
CA ALA A 7 -5.27 22.12 -8.45
C ALA A 7 -4.23 22.69 -7.46
N GLN A 8 -4.68 23.05 -6.26
CA GLN A 8 -3.78 23.52 -5.21
C GLN A 8 -2.60 22.53 -5.06
N ALA A 9 -1.37 23.04 -5.08
CA ALA A 9 -0.20 22.21 -4.87
C ALA A 9 -0.29 21.55 -3.49
N PHE A 10 -0.21 20.23 -3.45
CA PHE A 10 -0.23 19.48 -2.20
C PHE A 10 1.13 19.62 -1.50
N THR A 11 1.13 20.22 -0.31
CA THR A 11 2.36 20.51 0.44
C THR A 11 2.42 19.78 1.78
N ASP A 12 1.29 19.43 2.39
CA ASP A 12 1.22 18.99 3.77
C ASP A 12 -0.15 18.40 4.16
N SER A 13 -0.16 17.51 5.15
CA SER A 13 -1.37 16.86 5.67
C SER A 13 -1.23 16.45 7.14
N ASN A 14 -2.36 16.36 7.83
CA ASN A 14 -2.42 15.74 9.16
C ASN A 14 -2.36 14.20 9.06
N LEU A 15 -2.61 13.65 7.87
CA LEU A 15 -2.44 12.24 7.57
C LEU A 15 -1.00 11.95 7.16
N PRO A 16 -0.50 10.71 7.36
CA PRO A 16 0.75 10.26 6.76
C PRO A 16 0.78 10.54 5.25
N ILE A 17 1.95 10.89 4.73
CA ILE A 17 2.16 11.14 3.31
C ILE A 17 3.01 10.00 2.74
N VAL A 18 2.46 9.26 1.79
CA VAL A 18 3.14 8.19 1.07
C VAL A 18 3.64 8.75 -0.25
N ILE A 19 4.96 8.77 -0.43
CA ILE A 19 5.62 9.22 -1.66
C ILE A 19 6.14 7.99 -2.38
N ILE A 20 5.72 7.80 -3.63
CA ILE A 20 6.15 6.71 -4.48
C ILE A 20 6.75 7.30 -5.74
N ASN A 21 7.94 6.84 -6.11
CA ASN A 21 8.57 7.16 -7.39
C ASN A 21 8.93 5.86 -8.10
N THR A 22 8.30 5.60 -9.24
CA THR A 22 8.66 4.46 -10.09
C THR A 22 10.02 4.69 -10.73
N ASP A 23 10.73 3.61 -11.00
CA ASP A 23 12.03 3.70 -11.66
C ASP A 23 11.88 4.31 -13.06
N ILE A 24 12.97 4.90 -13.56
CA ILE A 24 12.97 5.53 -14.88
C ILE A 24 13.06 4.46 -15.96
N ASN A 25 12.13 4.51 -16.91
CA ASN A 25 12.18 3.71 -18.12
C ASN A 25 13.35 4.19 -19.00
N PRO A 26 14.33 3.32 -19.32
CA PRO A 26 15.51 3.71 -20.09
C PRO A 26 15.19 4.14 -21.53
N ASP A 27 14.07 3.68 -22.09
CA ASP A 27 13.68 3.98 -23.47
C ASP A 27 12.99 5.35 -23.60
N THR A 28 12.21 5.74 -22.59
CA THR A 28 11.43 6.99 -22.61
C THR A 28 12.04 8.10 -21.75
N SER A 29 12.98 7.76 -20.85
CA SER A 29 13.49 8.66 -19.81
C SER A 29 12.40 9.24 -18.89
N LEU A 30 11.24 8.58 -18.80
CA LEU A 30 10.13 8.91 -17.93
C LEU A 30 9.95 7.80 -16.88
N PRO A 31 9.29 8.07 -15.73
CA PRO A 31 8.94 7.02 -14.78
C PRO A 31 8.11 5.91 -15.44
N PHE A 32 8.30 4.66 -15.01
CA PHE A 32 7.48 3.55 -15.50
C PHE A 32 5.99 3.78 -15.18
N ASP A 33 5.14 3.53 -16.18
CA ASP A 33 3.71 3.29 -15.95
C ASP A 33 3.53 2.04 -15.09
N ILE A 34 2.49 2.04 -14.27
CA ILE A 34 2.17 0.93 -13.38
C ILE A 34 1.06 0.10 -14.04
N PRO A 35 1.35 -1.11 -14.58
CA PRO A 35 0.33 -2.02 -15.08
C PRO A 35 -0.27 -2.88 -13.95
N ASP A 36 -1.22 -3.76 -14.28
CA ASP A 36 -1.74 -4.78 -13.37
C ASP A 36 -0.72 -5.91 -13.12
N ASP A 37 -0.09 -6.42 -14.18
CA ASP A 37 1.02 -7.38 -14.13
C ASP A 37 1.83 -7.24 -15.44
N PRO A 38 3.17 -7.27 -15.44
CA PRO A 38 4.07 -7.46 -14.30
C PRO A 38 4.25 -6.21 -13.44
N ARG A 39 4.56 -6.41 -12.15
CA ARG A 39 4.97 -5.32 -11.24
C ARG A 39 6.18 -4.56 -11.75
N VAL A 40 6.22 -3.27 -11.48
CA VAL A 40 7.38 -2.39 -11.73
C VAL A 40 8.08 -2.03 -10.44
N LEU A 41 9.38 -1.74 -10.53
CA LEU A 41 10.19 -1.32 -9.39
C LEU A 41 9.98 0.16 -9.08
N ALA A 42 10.00 0.49 -7.78
CA ALA A 42 9.84 1.84 -7.29
C ALA A 42 10.54 2.04 -5.94
N THR A 43 10.66 3.29 -5.53
CA THR A 43 10.96 3.68 -4.14
C THR A 43 9.70 4.13 -3.45
N MET A 44 9.60 3.86 -2.15
CA MET A 44 8.53 4.38 -1.31
C MET A 44 9.12 5.01 -0.05
N LYS A 45 8.60 6.19 0.28
CA LYS A 45 8.79 6.85 1.57
C LYS A 45 7.44 7.07 2.22
N ILE A 46 7.38 6.93 3.54
CA ILE A 46 6.19 7.27 4.33
C ILE A 46 6.60 8.32 5.35
N ILE A 47 6.09 9.55 5.20
CA ILE A 47 6.28 10.62 6.15
C ILE A 47 5.21 10.51 7.24
N LYS A 48 5.65 10.40 8.50
CA LYS A 48 4.80 10.45 9.67
C LYS A 48 5.56 11.04 10.85
N HIS A 49 5.14 12.21 11.30
CA HIS A 49 5.70 12.84 12.49
C HIS A 49 5.30 12.04 13.74
N PRO A 50 6.28 11.62 14.57
CA PRO A 50 6.02 10.76 15.73
C PRO A 50 5.25 11.48 16.84
N ASP A 51 5.34 12.81 16.91
CA ASP A 51 4.61 13.65 17.86
C ASP A 51 3.17 13.97 17.44
N GLY A 52 2.76 13.52 16.25
CA GLY A 52 1.42 13.76 15.70
C GLY A 52 1.23 15.17 15.13
N THR A 53 2.29 15.98 15.03
CA THR A 53 2.23 17.26 14.31
C THR A 53 1.98 17.04 12.81
N ARG A 54 1.67 18.13 12.11
CA ARG A 54 1.40 18.13 10.68
C ARG A 54 2.63 17.64 9.90
N ASN A 55 2.40 16.77 8.93
CA ASN A 55 3.44 16.24 8.05
C ASN A 55 3.58 17.17 6.84
N TYR A 56 4.82 17.46 6.42
CA TYR A 56 5.10 18.25 5.23
C TYR A 56 5.80 17.41 4.16
N LEU A 57 5.46 17.63 2.89
CA LEU A 57 6.09 16.93 1.77
C LEU A 57 7.61 17.20 1.72
N THR A 58 8.04 18.37 2.19
CA THR A 58 9.44 18.78 2.28
C THR A 58 10.27 17.94 3.26
N ASP A 59 9.62 17.19 4.15
CA ASP A 59 10.29 16.32 5.12
C ASP A 59 10.74 14.97 4.52
N GLU A 60 10.59 14.76 3.22
CA GLU A 60 10.96 13.51 2.54
C GLU A 60 12.43 13.08 2.66
N SER A 61 13.31 13.99 3.11
CA SER A 61 14.73 13.73 3.34
C SER A 61 15.11 13.68 4.83
N ASN A 62 14.16 13.96 5.72
CA ASN A 62 14.37 13.96 7.16
C ASN A 62 14.07 12.57 7.75
N ALA A 63 15.12 11.78 7.99
CA ALA A 63 14.99 10.42 8.53
C ALA A 63 14.22 10.34 9.86
N GLY A 64 14.20 11.39 10.67
CA GLY A 64 13.43 11.42 11.93
C GLY A 64 11.91 11.48 11.73
N TYR A 65 11.46 11.84 10.53
CA TYR A 65 10.04 11.95 10.16
C TYR A 65 9.61 10.87 9.15
N LEU A 66 10.49 9.95 8.79
CA LEU A 66 10.18 8.83 7.91
C LEU A 66 9.85 7.58 8.75
N ASP A 67 8.60 7.13 8.64
CA ASP A 67 8.18 5.81 9.14
C ASP A 67 8.75 4.69 8.26
N TYR A 68 8.90 4.96 6.96
CA TYR A 68 9.52 4.04 6.00
C TYR A 68 10.29 4.79 4.93
N ASN A 69 11.40 4.18 4.46
CA ASN A 69 12.17 4.58 3.30
C ASN A 69 12.86 3.35 2.70
N GLY A 70 12.41 2.90 1.53
CA GLY A 70 12.98 1.70 0.92
C GLY A 70 12.44 1.35 -0.46
N ARG A 71 12.93 0.23 -0.98
CA ARG A 71 12.52 -0.32 -2.29
C ARG A 71 11.18 -1.03 -2.17
N ILE A 72 10.41 -0.95 -3.26
CA ILE A 72 9.16 -1.65 -3.42
C ILE A 72 9.02 -2.16 -4.86
N SER A 73 8.16 -3.16 -5.06
CA SER A 73 7.49 -3.38 -6.34
C SER A 73 6.03 -2.97 -6.24
N ILE A 74 5.48 -2.42 -7.32
CA ILE A 74 4.13 -1.87 -7.39
C ILE A 74 3.40 -2.34 -8.65
N GLU A 75 2.12 -2.60 -8.50
CA GLU A 75 1.15 -2.87 -9.57
C GLU A 75 -0.16 -2.15 -9.29
N ILE A 76 -0.95 -1.93 -10.34
CA ILE A 76 -2.39 -1.74 -10.19
C ILE A 76 -2.97 -3.05 -9.65
N ARG A 77 -4.03 -2.97 -8.85
CA ARG A 77 -4.67 -4.17 -8.31
C ARG A 77 -6.18 -4.16 -8.45
N GLY A 78 -6.79 -5.29 -8.10
CA GLY A 78 -8.24 -5.47 -8.08
C GLY A 78 -8.75 -5.91 -9.44
N SER A 79 -10.04 -5.78 -9.68
CA SER A 79 -10.70 -6.24 -10.91
C SER A 79 -11.47 -5.07 -11.50
N SER A 80 -12.76 -4.96 -11.22
CA SER A 80 -13.59 -3.82 -11.61
C SER A 80 -13.12 -2.46 -11.08
N SER A 81 -12.30 -2.41 -10.01
CA SER A 81 -11.73 -1.17 -9.48
C SER A 81 -10.67 -0.56 -10.38
N GLN A 82 -10.08 -1.36 -11.27
CA GLN A 82 -9.09 -0.87 -12.23
C GLN A 82 -9.71 0.02 -13.31
N ASP A 83 -11.02 -0.09 -13.57
CA ASP A 83 -11.70 0.73 -14.59
C ASP A 83 -11.87 2.19 -14.16
N PHE A 84 -11.69 2.49 -12.87
CA PHE A 84 -11.83 3.85 -12.34
C PHE A 84 -10.61 4.70 -12.65
N PRO A 85 -10.75 6.03 -12.82
CA PRO A 85 -9.61 6.91 -13.06
C PRO A 85 -8.55 6.83 -11.94
N LYS A 86 -9.00 6.71 -10.69
CA LYS A 86 -8.12 6.61 -9.53
C LYS A 86 -7.80 5.15 -9.20
N LYS A 87 -6.58 4.74 -9.53
CA LYS A 87 -6.15 3.35 -9.44
C LYS A 87 -5.82 2.94 -8.00
N PRO A 88 -6.26 1.76 -7.54
CA PRO A 88 -5.73 1.13 -6.34
C PRO A 88 -4.41 0.40 -6.65
N TYR A 89 -3.51 0.32 -5.67
CA TYR A 89 -2.18 -0.28 -5.86
C TYR A 89 -1.91 -1.44 -4.91
N GLY A 90 -1.25 -2.47 -5.44
CA GLY A 90 -0.62 -3.52 -4.66
C GLY A 90 0.87 -3.21 -4.51
N LEU A 91 1.41 -3.33 -3.30
CA LEU A 91 2.81 -3.05 -3.00
C LEU A 91 3.47 -4.28 -2.38
N THR A 92 4.74 -4.50 -2.73
CA THR A 92 5.63 -5.39 -1.97
C THR A 92 6.89 -4.64 -1.59
N THR A 93 7.23 -4.59 -0.30
CA THR A 93 8.50 -4.02 0.17
C THR A 93 9.65 -4.99 -0.08
N LEU A 94 10.75 -4.45 -0.60
CA LEU A 94 11.90 -5.21 -1.09
C LEU A 94 13.18 -4.79 -0.37
N GLN A 95 14.14 -5.71 -0.34
CA GLN A 95 15.51 -5.40 0.04
C GLN A 95 16.19 -4.58 -1.07
N ALA A 96 17.41 -4.13 -0.82
CA ALA A 96 18.21 -3.37 -1.79
C ALA A 96 18.61 -4.17 -3.05
N ASP A 97 18.34 -5.48 -3.07
CA ASP A 97 18.58 -6.37 -4.23
C ASP A 97 17.39 -6.42 -5.20
N ASP A 98 16.36 -5.61 -4.98
CA ASP A 98 15.16 -5.47 -5.82
C ASP A 98 14.37 -6.77 -6.04
N SER A 99 14.60 -7.80 -5.22
CA SER A 99 14.00 -9.12 -5.43
C SER A 99 13.62 -9.84 -4.15
N SER A 100 14.42 -9.72 -3.10
CA SER A 100 14.13 -10.33 -1.81
C SER A 100 13.07 -9.51 -1.07
N ASN A 101 12.07 -10.20 -0.52
CA ASN A 101 11.07 -9.57 0.32
C ASN A 101 11.70 -8.92 1.55
N ASN A 102 11.23 -7.72 1.91
CA ASN A 102 11.61 -7.03 3.13
C ASN A 102 10.39 -6.88 4.04
N ASN A 103 10.29 -7.72 5.07
CA ASN A 103 9.22 -7.62 6.06
C ASN A 103 9.47 -6.40 6.94
N VAL A 104 8.54 -5.44 6.90
CA VAL A 104 8.66 -4.18 7.65
C VAL A 104 7.34 -3.85 8.35
N SER A 105 7.42 -3.11 9.45
CA SER A 105 6.24 -2.50 10.07
C SER A 105 5.99 -1.16 9.41
N LEU A 106 4.77 -0.93 8.90
CA LEU A 106 4.35 0.36 8.36
C LEU A 106 3.28 0.97 9.27
N LEU A 107 3.48 2.22 9.72
CA LEU A 107 2.53 2.99 10.51
C LEU A 107 2.01 2.25 11.76
N GLY A 108 2.89 1.48 12.40
CA GLY A 108 2.59 0.66 13.59
C GLY A 108 1.82 -0.64 13.32
N MET A 109 1.61 -1.03 12.07
CA MET A 109 1.04 -2.33 11.71
C MET A 109 2.09 -3.45 11.81
N PRO A 110 1.70 -4.69 12.19
CA PRO A 110 2.62 -5.81 12.27
C PRO A 110 3.44 -6.03 11.00
N SER A 111 4.68 -6.46 11.20
CA SER A 111 5.68 -6.59 10.14
C SER A 111 5.24 -7.56 9.04
N GLU A 112 5.31 -7.13 7.79
CA GLU A 112 5.09 -7.96 6.59
C GLU A 112 5.59 -7.23 5.34
N ASN A 113 5.65 -7.92 4.20
CA ASN A 113 6.11 -7.33 2.95
C ASN A 113 5.00 -6.93 1.97
N ASP A 114 3.79 -7.48 2.07
CA ASP A 114 2.70 -7.17 1.14
C ASP A 114 1.65 -6.21 1.72
N TRP A 115 1.44 -5.12 0.99
CA TRP A 115 0.58 -3.99 1.36
C TRP A 115 -0.34 -3.57 0.22
N VAL A 116 -1.36 -2.80 0.56
CA VAL A 116 -2.38 -2.31 -0.37
C VAL A 116 -2.57 -0.81 -0.15
N LEU A 117 -2.61 -0.04 -1.24
CA LEU A 117 -3.18 1.30 -1.26
C LEU A 117 -4.57 1.21 -1.91
N ASN A 118 -5.61 1.21 -1.08
CA ASN A 118 -7.00 1.19 -1.53
C ASN A 118 -7.42 2.61 -1.92
N SER A 119 -7.83 2.80 -3.17
CA SER A 119 -8.17 4.11 -3.73
C SER A 119 -9.52 4.66 -3.26
N LEU A 120 -10.36 3.82 -2.64
CA LEU A 120 -11.74 4.14 -2.25
C LEU A 120 -12.64 4.53 -3.44
N ALA A 121 -12.25 4.17 -4.67
CA ALA A 121 -12.90 4.67 -5.88
C ALA A 121 -14.41 4.36 -5.97
N TYR A 122 -14.84 3.25 -5.37
CA TYR A 122 -16.25 2.84 -5.31
C TYR A 122 -17.02 3.37 -4.10
N ASP A 123 -16.35 4.03 -3.15
CA ASP A 123 -16.96 4.46 -1.90
C ASP A 123 -17.04 6.00 -1.83
N PRO A 124 -18.17 6.61 -2.22
CA PRO A 124 -18.36 8.06 -2.10
C PRO A 124 -18.23 8.60 -0.67
N SER A 125 -18.39 7.74 0.35
CA SER A 125 -18.27 8.14 1.75
C SER A 125 -16.83 8.04 2.28
N LEU A 126 -15.95 7.34 1.56
CA LEU A 126 -14.55 7.13 1.91
C LEU A 126 -14.31 6.46 3.28
N ILE A 127 -15.34 5.83 3.88
CA ILE A 127 -15.29 5.28 5.25
C ILE A 127 -15.70 3.82 5.39
N ARG A 128 -16.34 3.20 4.40
CA ARG A 128 -17.00 1.89 4.58
C ARG A 128 -16.01 0.79 4.95
N ASP A 129 -14.92 0.66 4.18
CA ASP A 129 -13.89 -0.34 4.43
C ASP A 129 -13.19 -0.08 5.77
N TYR A 130 -12.79 1.18 6.01
CA TYR A 130 -12.11 1.57 7.24
C TYR A 130 -12.95 1.26 8.49
N LEU A 131 -14.22 1.69 8.49
CA LEU A 131 -15.15 1.51 9.58
C LEU A 131 -15.44 0.03 9.83
N SER A 132 -15.70 -0.74 8.77
CA SER A 132 -16.05 -2.16 8.88
C SER A 132 -14.89 -2.98 9.45
N TYR A 133 -13.67 -2.76 8.93
CA TYR A 133 -12.51 -3.47 9.46
C TYR A 133 -12.18 -3.06 10.90
N ASN A 134 -12.32 -1.78 11.24
CA ASN A 134 -12.10 -1.32 12.60
C ASN A 134 -13.12 -1.93 13.58
N LEU A 135 -14.40 -1.95 13.20
CA LEU A 135 -15.46 -2.55 14.01
C LEU A 135 -15.21 -4.05 14.23
N ALA A 136 -14.86 -4.81 13.19
CA ALA A 136 -14.52 -6.23 13.32
C ALA A 136 -13.37 -6.46 14.31
N ARG A 137 -12.30 -5.66 14.24
CA ARG A 137 -11.19 -5.73 15.22
C ARG A 137 -11.65 -5.41 16.64
N GLN A 138 -12.54 -4.42 16.82
CA GLN A 138 -13.09 -4.08 18.13
C GLN A 138 -13.97 -5.21 18.70
N MET A 139 -14.59 -6.02 17.84
CA MET A 139 -15.34 -7.20 18.23
C MET A 139 -14.46 -8.42 18.55
N GLY A 140 -13.15 -8.33 18.32
CA GLY A 140 -12.17 -9.39 18.56
C GLY A 140 -11.88 -10.28 17.35
N ASP A 141 -12.46 -9.96 16.19
CA ASP A 141 -12.19 -10.68 14.94
C ASP A 141 -10.93 -10.13 14.25
N TYR A 142 -10.23 -10.99 13.51
CA TYR A 142 -9.21 -10.50 12.59
C TYR A 142 -9.88 -9.76 11.43
N ALA A 143 -9.42 -8.53 11.21
CA ALA A 143 -9.68 -7.77 9.98
C ALA A 143 -8.47 -6.89 9.65
N PRO A 144 -8.16 -6.68 8.35
CA PRO A 144 -6.99 -5.91 7.91
C PRO A 144 -6.88 -4.55 8.61
N ARG A 145 -5.75 -4.31 9.27
CA ARG A 145 -5.43 -2.99 9.83
C ARG A 145 -5.28 -1.99 8.68
N THR A 146 -5.75 -0.77 8.96
CA THR A 146 -5.92 0.28 7.96
C THR A 146 -5.52 1.62 8.53
N GLN A 147 -4.88 2.45 7.71
CA GLN A 147 -4.53 3.83 8.03
C GLN A 147 -4.79 4.72 6.81
N TYR A 148 -5.53 5.81 7.00
CA TYR A 148 -5.67 6.82 5.95
C TYR A 148 -4.32 7.50 5.68
N CYS A 149 -4.03 7.76 4.41
CA CYS A 149 -2.81 8.45 3.98
C CYS A 149 -3.04 9.25 2.70
N GLU A 150 -2.25 10.29 2.50
CA GLU A 150 -2.17 11.02 1.23
C GLU A 150 -1.11 10.39 0.36
N VAL A 151 -1.35 10.25 -0.95
CA VAL A 151 -0.39 9.62 -1.87
C VAL A 151 0.11 10.62 -2.90
N VAL A 152 1.43 10.70 -3.04
CA VAL A 152 2.13 11.40 -4.11
C VAL A 152 2.87 10.35 -4.94
N LEU A 153 2.52 10.24 -6.22
CA LEU A 153 3.09 9.29 -7.17
C LEU A 153 3.83 10.06 -8.26
N ASN A 154 5.13 9.82 -8.44
CA ASN A 154 5.95 10.48 -9.45
C ASN A 154 5.82 12.02 -9.41
N SER A 155 5.88 12.59 -8.21
CA SER A 155 5.68 14.03 -7.93
C SER A 155 4.26 14.57 -8.14
N GLU A 156 3.29 13.74 -8.51
CA GLU A 156 1.88 14.13 -8.63
C GLU A 156 1.07 13.65 -7.43
N TYR A 157 0.28 14.56 -6.83
CA TYR A 157 -0.65 14.19 -5.77
C TYR A 157 -1.86 13.45 -6.37
N VAL A 158 -2.04 12.18 -5.98
CA VAL A 158 -3.09 11.30 -6.50
C VAL A 158 -4.25 11.10 -5.51
N GLY A 159 -4.21 11.79 -4.37
CA GLY A 159 -5.34 11.88 -3.43
C GLY A 159 -5.20 11.03 -2.17
N LEU A 160 -6.32 10.96 -1.44
CA LEU A 160 -6.49 10.18 -0.20
C LEU A 160 -6.62 8.68 -0.47
N TYR A 161 -5.84 7.84 0.21
CA TYR A 161 -5.94 6.39 0.15
C TYR A 161 -6.10 5.80 1.56
N ILE A 162 -6.40 4.50 1.61
CA ILE A 162 -6.15 3.68 2.80
C ILE A 162 -4.94 2.79 2.53
N LEU A 163 -3.88 2.95 3.32
CA LEU A 163 -2.84 1.94 3.45
C LEU A 163 -3.39 0.78 4.29
N GLN A 164 -3.32 -0.43 3.76
CA GLN A 164 -3.99 -1.60 4.32
C GLN A 164 -3.09 -2.85 4.27
N GLU A 165 -3.19 -3.70 5.30
CA GLU A 165 -2.63 -5.05 5.28
C GLU A 165 -3.23 -5.91 4.15
N LYS A 166 -2.39 -6.59 3.36
CA LYS A 166 -2.88 -7.62 2.43
C LYS A 166 -3.31 -8.87 3.22
N ILE A 167 -4.52 -9.40 2.97
CA ILE A 167 -4.93 -10.66 3.60
C ILE A 167 -4.01 -11.78 3.14
N LYS A 168 -3.27 -12.37 4.08
CA LYS A 168 -2.33 -13.49 3.87
C LYS A 168 -2.29 -14.37 5.12
N ALA A 169 -1.83 -15.60 4.95
CA ALA A 169 -1.52 -16.50 6.05
C ALA A 169 -0.29 -15.99 6.81
N ASP A 170 -0.50 -15.55 8.04
CA ASP A 170 0.53 -15.12 8.98
C ASP A 170 -0.06 -15.09 10.40
N SER A 171 0.79 -15.29 11.41
CA SER A 171 0.40 -15.30 12.83
C SER A 171 -0.26 -13.99 13.31
N ASN A 172 0.10 -12.84 12.71
CA ASN A 172 -0.47 -11.52 13.02
C ASN A 172 -1.61 -11.13 12.05
N ARG A 173 -1.91 -12.00 11.07
CA ARG A 173 -2.99 -11.85 10.07
C ARG A 173 -3.98 -13.02 10.17
N VAL A 174 -4.21 -13.74 9.06
CA VAL A 174 -5.01 -14.97 9.09
C VAL A 174 -4.13 -16.08 9.63
N ASN A 175 -4.33 -16.44 10.91
CA ASN A 175 -3.52 -17.43 11.60
C ASN A 175 -3.89 -18.86 11.16
N ILE A 176 -3.38 -19.24 10.00
CA ILE A 176 -3.51 -20.58 9.42
C ILE A 176 -2.14 -21.08 8.97
N LEU A 177 -1.97 -22.40 8.95
CA LEU A 177 -0.77 -23.02 8.42
C LEU A 177 -0.67 -22.80 6.91
N LYS A 178 0.48 -22.27 6.47
CA LYS A 178 0.80 -22.13 5.05
C LYS A 178 1.14 -23.50 4.48
N ILE A 179 0.49 -23.86 3.38
CA ILE A 179 0.75 -25.08 2.63
C ILE A 179 1.95 -24.84 1.70
N ALA A 180 2.97 -25.68 1.79
CA ALA A 180 4.11 -25.69 0.87
C ALA A 180 3.81 -26.58 -0.36
N ALA A 181 4.54 -26.38 -1.45
CA ALA A 181 4.39 -27.19 -2.67
C ALA A 181 4.63 -28.71 -2.43
N ALA A 182 5.37 -29.07 -1.37
CA ALA A 182 5.64 -30.45 -0.99
C ALA A 182 4.52 -31.08 -0.13
N ASP A 183 3.58 -30.30 0.38
CA ASP A 183 2.50 -30.76 1.27
C ASP A 183 1.34 -31.39 0.49
N VAL A 184 1.61 -32.52 -0.16
CA VAL A 184 0.68 -33.21 -1.08
C VAL A 184 -0.09 -34.38 -0.45
N ALA A 185 0.10 -34.64 0.85
CA ALA A 185 -0.54 -35.73 1.58
C ALA A 185 -0.88 -35.35 3.02
N THR A 186 -1.76 -36.13 3.64
CA THR A 186 -2.10 -35.96 5.06
C THR A 186 -0.91 -36.30 5.97
N PRO A 187 -0.75 -35.63 7.13
CA PRO A 187 -1.62 -34.58 7.66
C PRO A 187 -1.34 -33.17 7.09
N ASN A 188 -0.23 -32.93 6.40
CA ASN A 188 0.18 -31.59 5.99
C ASN A 188 -0.79 -30.91 5.00
N LEU A 189 -1.51 -31.71 4.20
CA LEU A 189 -2.54 -31.21 3.29
C LEU A 189 -3.76 -30.64 4.01
N THR A 190 -4.01 -30.97 5.28
CA THR A 190 -5.22 -30.50 6.00
C THR A 190 -5.07 -29.09 6.62
N GLY A 191 -4.19 -28.27 6.06
CA GLY A 191 -3.96 -26.88 6.50
C GLY A 191 -5.16 -25.96 6.25
N GLY A 192 -5.01 -24.68 6.61
CA GLY A 192 -6.02 -23.67 6.28
C GLY A 192 -5.87 -23.17 4.85
N TYR A 193 -6.99 -22.82 4.22
CA TYR A 193 -7.02 -22.29 2.86
C TYR A 193 -7.51 -20.84 2.85
N ILE A 194 -6.92 -20.01 1.99
CA ILE A 194 -7.45 -18.68 1.62
C ILE A 194 -7.82 -18.75 0.15
N THR A 195 -9.09 -18.56 -0.14
CA THR A 195 -9.60 -18.46 -1.51
C THR A 195 -9.82 -16.99 -1.85
N LYS A 196 -9.40 -16.59 -3.04
CA LYS A 196 -9.64 -15.27 -3.63
C LYS A 196 -10.48 -15.46 -4.88
N ALA A 197 -11.49 -14.62 -5.07
CA ALA A 197 -12.22 -14.49 -6.32
C ALA A 197 -12.00 -13.06 -6.81
N ASP A 198 -11.55 -12.94 -8.05
CA ASP A 198 -11.26 -11.67 -8.73
C ASP A 198 -12.31 -11.40 -9.81
#